data_AF-A0A1J1GP15-F1
#
_entry.id   AF-A0A1J1GP15-F1
#
_cell.length_a   1.000
_cell.length_b   1.000
_cell.length_c   1.000
_cell.angle_alpha   90.00
_cell.angle_beta   90.00
_cell.angle_gamma   90.00
#
_symmetry.space_group_name_H-M   'P 1'
#
loop_
_entity.id
_entity.type
_entity.pdbx_description
1 polymer ?
#
loop_
_entity_poly.entity_id
_entity_poly.type
_entity_poly.pdbx_seq_one_letter_code
_entity_poly.pdbx_strand_id
1 'polypeptide(L)'
;MLQKVFFSSLCLFLLQLKYVLCYNIKCSSLTNNEEILSYCKNNSECYVKNVNDSEYSSIECKCRKQINDFFFAGPDCSIKIPYHYKTTKNNGVYNTTWLEDLFNLNIWKNEENRVGRICVNPQCS
;
A
#
# COMPACT_ATOMS: atom_id res chain seq x y z
N MET A 1 -46.51 -11.45 8.43
CA MET A 1 -46.14 -10.15 7.79
C MET A 1 -44.68 -9.75 8.06
N LEU A 2 -44.11 -10.03 9.25
CA LEU A 2 -42.72 -9.69 9.61
C LEU A 2 -41.65 -10.19 8.62
N GLN A 3 -41.82 -11.41 8.08
CA GLN A 3 -40.84 -12.05 7.19
C GLN A 3 -40.73 -11.36 5.82
N LYS A 4 -41.82 -10.75 5.32
CA LYS A 4 -41.82 -9.97 4.06
C LYS A 4 -41.15 -8.60 4.24
N VAL A 5 -41.25 -8.01 5.42
CA VAL A 5 -40.59 -6.74 5.77
C VAL A 5 -39.08 -6.94 5.90
N PHE A 6 -38.65 -8.05 6.50
CA PHE A 6 -37.22 -8.43 6.57
C PHE A 6 -36.61 -8.65 5.17
N PHE A 7 -37.33 -9.30 4.26
CA PHE A 7 -36.84 -9.53 2.89
C PHE A 7 -36.72 -8.22 2.08
N SER A 8 -37.66 -7.30 2.26
CA SER A 8 -37.62 -5.97 1.63
C SER A 8 -36.45 -5.12 2.15
N SER A 9 -36.21 -5.15 3.47
CA SER A 9 -35.08 -4.46 4.11
C SER A 9 -33.72 -5.01 3.66
N LEU A 10 -33.59 -6.33 3.53
CA LEU A 10 -32.37 -6.98 3.04
C LEU A 10 -32.07 -6.61 1.58
N CYS A 11 -33.11 -6.49 0.75
CA CYS A 11 -32.97 -6.12 -0.66
C CYS A 11 -32.49 -4.66 -0.85
N LEU A 12 -32.99 -3.74 -0.01
CA LEU A 12 -32.53 -2.34 0.02
C LEU A 12 -31.07 -2.23 0.49
N PHE A 13 -30.65 -3.03 1.47
CA PHE A 13 -29.25 -3.09 1.91
C PHE A 13 -28.31 -3.62 0.80
N LEU A 14 -28.74 -4.63 0.04
CA LEU A 14 -27.97 -5.17 -1.10
C LEU A 14 -27.86 -4.16 -2.26
N LEU A 15 -28.89 -3.34 -2.49
CA LEU A 15 -28.84 -2.24 -3.46
C LEU A 15 -27.87 -1.14 -3.03
N GLN A 16 -27.82 -0.79 -1.75
CA GLN A 16 -26.85 0.17 -1.22
C GLN A 16 -25.40 -0.34 -1.29
N LEU A 17 -25.17 -1.65 -1.10
CA LEU A 17 -23.84 -2.25 -1.24
C LEU A 17 -23.26 -2.13 -2.66
N LYS A 18 -24.09 -2.13 -3.71
CA LYS A 18 -23.63 -1.90 -5.09
C LYS A 18 -23.09 -0.49 -5.33
N TYR A 19 -23.60 0.52 -4.61
CA TYR A 19 -23.14 1.90 -4.73
C TYR A 19 -21.78 2.17 -4.05
N VAL A 20 -21.33 1.28 -3.16
CA VAL A 20 -20.05 1.43 -2.44
C VAL A 20 -18.89 0.76 -3.20
N LEU A 21 -19.18 -0.07 -4.20
CA LEU A 21 -18.17 -0.72 -5.02
C LEU A 21 -17.71 0.21 -6.15
N CYS A 22 -16.70 1.04 -5.86
CA CYS A 22 -15.85 1.63 -6.90
C CYS A 22 -15.20 0.48 -7.67
N TYR A 23 -15.76 0.15 -8.84
CA TYR A 23 -15.16 -0.83 -9.72
C TYR A 23 -14.10 -0.14 -10.57
N ASN A 24 -12.92 -0.78 -10.66
CA ASN A 24 -11.84 -0.32 -11.52
C ASN A 24 -11.84 -1.19 -12.79
N ILE A 25 -11.85 -0.59 -13.97
CA ILE A 25 -11.77 -1.30 -15.25
C ILE A 25 -10.37 -1.13 -15.83
N LYS A 26 -9.81 -2.17 -16.46
CA LYS A 26 -8.50 -2.07 -17.13
C LYS A 26 -8.58 -1.15 -18.35
N CYS A 27 -7.61 -0.28 -18.54
CA CYS A 27 -7.57 0.63 -19.69
C CYS A 27 -7.64 -0.11 -21.04
N SER A 28 -6.96 -1.26 -21.15
CA SER A 28 -6.97 -2.10 -22.36
C SER A 28 -8.31 -2.72 -22.72
N SER A 29 -9.28 -2.75 -21.79
CA SER A 29 -10.65 -3.17 -22.09
C SER A 29 -11.55 -2.03 -22.57
N LEU A 30 -11.09 -0.78 -22.44
CA LEU A 30 -11.87 0.42 -22.80
C LEU A 30 -11.37 1.09 -24.08
N THR A 31 -10.07 0.95 -24.39
CA THR A 31 -9.47 1.62 -25.55
C THR A 31 -8.27 0.83 -26.11
N ASN A 32 -8.03 1.02 -27.41
CA ASN A 32 -6.84 0.54 -28.11
C ASN A 32 -5.85 1.69 -28.42
N ASN A 33 -6.10 2.90 -27.92
CA ASN A 33 -5.20 4.03 -28.13
C ASN A 33 -3.88 3.82 -27.36
N GLU A 34 -2.78 3.67 -28.09
CA GLU A 34 -1.45 3.41 -27.53
C GLU A 34 -0.98 4.51 -26.56
N GLU A 35 -1.31 5.77 -26.82
CA GLU A 35 -0.93 6.89 -25.94
C GLU A 35 -1.54 6.72 -24.54
N ILE A 36 -2.83 6.36 -24.47
CA ILE A 36 -3.54 6.11 -23.21
C ILE A 36 -3.00 4.86 -22.52
N LEU A 37 -2.76 3.78 -23.28
CA LEU A 37 -2.25 2.52 -22.73
C LEU A 37 -0.80 2.65 -22.23
N SER A 38 -0.04 3.60 -22.76
CA SER A 38 1.33 3.92 -22.36
C SER A 38 1.45 4.93 -21.21
N TYR A 39 0.33 5.50 -20.74
CA TYR A 39 0.32 6.49 -19.66
C TYR A 39 1.01 5.97 -18.39
N CYS A 40 0.67 4.75 -17.98
CA CYS A 40 1.27 4.09 -16.81
C CYS A 40 2.62 3.47 -17.17
N LYS A 41 3.72 4.03 -16.62
CA LYS A 41 5.10 3.66 -16.99
C LYS A 41 5.65 2.50 -16.17
N ASN A 42 6.83 2.01 -16.53
CA ASN A 42 7.60 1.02 -15.77
C ASN A 42 6.84 -0.30 -15.51
N ASN A 43 6.11 -0.79 -16.52
CA ASN A 43 5.29 -2.00 -16.47
C ASN A 43 4.24 -1.97 -15.34
N SER A 44 3.71 -0.79 -15.03
CA SER A 44 2.59 -0.63 -14.11
C SER A 44 1.27 -0.95 -14.79
N GLU A 45 0.25 -1.29 -14.00
CA GLU A 45 -1.08 -1.61 -14.53
C GLU A 45 -1.97 -0.38 -14.59
N CYS A 46 -2.63 -0.15 -15.73
CA CYS A 46 -3.55 0.97 -15.95
C CYS A 46 -5.00 0.59 -15.67
N TYR A 47 -5.67 1.37 -14.84
CA TYR A 47 -7.10 1.26 -14.55
C TYR A 47 -7.82 2.60 -14.70
N VAL A 48 -9.12 2.55 -14.98
CA VAL A 48 -10.02 3.69 -14.90
C VAL A 48 -10.98 3.47 -13.73
N LYS A 49 -11.04 4.46 -12.84
CA LYS A 49 -12.01 4.55 -11.75
C LYS A 49 -13.26 5.29 -12.21
N ASN A 50 -14.41 4.91 -11.67
CA ASN A 50 -15.69 5.61 -11.84
C ASN A 50 -16.16 5.74 -13.30
N VAL A 51 -15.99 4.69 -14.12
CA VAL A 51 -16.29 4.73 -15.58
C VAL A 51 -17.73 5.19 -15.91
N ASN A 52 -18.70 4.93 -15.03
CA ASN A 52 -20.09 5.35 -15.21
C ASN A 52 -20.37 6.80 -14.80
N ASP A 53 -19.42 7.46 -14.13
CA ASP A 53 -19.54 8.83 -13.65
C ASP A 53 -18.47 9.67 -14.35
N SER A 54 -18.85 10.22 -15.51
CA SER A 54 -17.90 10.80 -16.47
C SER A 54 -17.16 12.02 -15.92
N GLU A 55 -17.75 12.77 -14.99
CA GLU A 55 -17.10 13.95 -14.39
C GLU A 55 -15.98 13.57 -13.42
N TYR A 56 -16.06 12.39 -12.80
CA TYR A 56 -15.10 11.93 -11.79
C TYR A 56 -14.30 10.70 -12.25
N SER A 57 -14.38 10.38 -13.54
CA SER A 57 -13.60 9.33 -14.16
C SER A 57 -12.13 9.70 -14.14
N SER A 58 -11.29 8.83 -13.59
CA SER A 58 -9.85 9.08 -13.46
C SER A 58 -9.03 7.84 -13.77
N ILE A 59 -7.85 8.05 -14.36
CA ILE A 59 -6.87 7.00 -14.58
C ILE A 59 -6.10 6.79 -13.28
N GLU A 60 -5.95 5.52 -12.90
CA GLU A 60 -5.15 5.08 -11.77
C GLU A 60 -4.09 4.09 -12.26
N CYS A 61 -2.81 4.44 -12.06
CA CYS A 61 -1.69 3.54 -12.30
C CYS A 61 -1.34 2.76 -11.03
N LYS A 62 -1.45 1.44 -11.06
CA LYS A 62 -0.97 0.58 -9.98
C LYS A 62 0.51 0.28 -10.20
N CYS A 63 1.36 1.04 -9.53
CA CYS A 63 2.82 0.90 -9.63
C CYS A 63 3.28 -0.46 -9.12
N ARG A 64 4.28 -1.03 -9.81
CA ARG A 64 4.89 -2.29 -9.39
C ARG A 64 5.59 -2.08 -8.05
N LYS A 65 5.07 -2.75 -7.02
CA LYS A 65 5.44 -2.48 -5.63
C LYS A 65 6.84 -2.93 -5.23
N GLN A 66 7.54 -3.77 -5.99
CA GLN A 66 8.83 -4.29 -5.52
C GLN A 66 9.74 -4.74 -6.67
N ILE A 67 10.88 -4.07 -6.82
CA ILE A 67 12.01 -4.53 -7.63
C ILE A 67 13.27 -4.33 -6.79
N ASN A 68 13.76 -5.40 -6.16
CA ASN A 68 14.98 -5.41 -5.36
C ASN A 68 15.03 -4.21 -4.38
N ASP A 69 15.89 -3.24 -4.68
CA ASP A 69 16.23 -2.09 -3.85
C ASP A 69 15.46 -0.82 -4.24
N PHE A 70 14.37 -0.90 -5.00
CA PHE A 70 13.51 0.24 -5.28
C PHE A 70 12.05 -0.13 -5.60
N PHE A 71 11.18 0.86 -5.56
CA PHE A 71 9.81 0.80 -6.05
C PHE A 71 9.49 2.04 -6.89
N PHE A 72 8.44 1.96 -7.71
CA PHE A 72 7.97 3.08 -8.51
C PHE A 72 6.77 3.77 -7.85
N ALA A 73 6.70 5.10 -7.99
CA ALA A 73 5.67 5.95 -7.41
C ALA A 73 5.31 7.11 -8.35
N GLY A 74 4.38 7.96 -7.91
CA GLY A 74 3.81 9.05 -8.70
C GLY A 74 2.55 8.62 -9.47
N PRO A 75 1.80 9.59 -10.04
CA PRO A 75 0.53 9.32 -10.72
C PRO A 75 0.67 8.40 -11.94
N ASP A 76 1.81 8.45 -12.63
CA ASP A 76 2.14 7.65 -13.82
C ASP A 76 3.20 6.56 -13.53
N CYS A 77 3.55 6.34 -12.26
CA CYS A 77 4.61 5.42 -11.83
C CYS A 77 6.01 5.72 -12.41
N SER A 78 6.30 6.96 -12.81
CA SER A 78 7.60 7.36 -13.36
C SER A 78 8.71 7.52 -12.31
N ILE A 79 8.36 7.77 -11.06
CA ILE A 79 9.32 8.15 -10.01
C ILE A 79 9.93 6.89 -9.42
N LYS A 80 11.23 6.71 -9.58
CA LYS A 80 11.98 5.60 -8.97
C LYS A 80 12.39 5.99 -7.54
N ILE A 81 11.86 5.28 -6.55
CA ILE A 81 12.19 5.49 -5.14
C ILE A 81 13.02 4.31 -4.63
N PRO A 82 14.30 4.53 -4.27
CA PRO A 82 15.11 3.48 -3.65
C PRO A 82 14.56 3.05 -2.28
N TYR A 83 14.56 1.74 -2.05
CA TYR A 83 14.36 1.13 -0.73
C TYR A 83 15.61 1.36 0.11
N HIS A 84 15.52 2.25 1.09
CA HIS A 84 16.61 2.53 2.04
C HIS A 84 16.57 1.63 3.28
N TYR A 85 16.07 0.40 3.17
CA TYR A 85 16.14 -0.56 4.27
C TYR A 85 17.54 -1.16 4.36
N LYS A 86 18.44 -0.43 5.00
CA LYS A 86 19.62 -1.07 5.60
C LYS A 86 19.13 -1.71 6.89
N THR A 87 18.73 -2.99 6.85
CA THR A 87 18.77 -3.80 8.07
C THR A 87 20.24 -3.87 8.45
N THR A 88 20.70 -2.95 9.30
CA THR A 88 21.99 -3.10 9.97
C THR A 88 21.87 -4.32 10.84
N LYS A 89 22.22 -5.48 10.28
CA LYS A 89 22.54 -6.71 11.03
C LYS A 89 23.78 -6.44 11.88
N ASN A 90 23.65 -5.62 12.90
CA ASN A 90 24.37 -5.83 14.14
C ASN A 90 23.45 -6.62 15.09
N ASN A 91 22.89 -7.71 14.58
CA ASN A 91 22.11 -8.68 15.36
C ASN A 91 23.01 -9.55 16.27
N GLY A 92 24.19 -9.05 16.65
CA GLY A 92 25.03 -9.65 17.69
C GLY A 92 24.56 -9.27 19.10
N VAL A 93 23.61 -8.34 19.21
CA VAL A 93 22.98 -7.99 20.49
C VAL A 93 21.85 -8.99 20.74
N TYR A 94 22.16 -10.01 21.52
CA TYR A 94 21.15 -10.94 22.05
C TYR A 94 20.21 -10.21 23.00
N ASN A 95 18.93 -10.61 23.01
CA ASN A 95 17.94 -10.13 23.97
C ASN A 95 18.48 -10.22 25.40
N THR A 96 18.06 -9.30 26.26
CA THR A 96 18.28 -9.42 27.70
C THR A 96 17.59 -10.68 28.20
N THR A 97 18.25 -11.39 29.11
CA THR A 97 17.64 -12.44 29.90
C THR A 97 16.73 -11.83 30.96
N TRP A 98 15.71 -12.58 31.40
CA TRP A 98 14.79 -12.12 32.45
C TRP A 98 15.49 -11.69 33.74
N LEU A 99 16.66 -12.29 34.03
CA LEU A 99 17.49 -11.96 35.18
C LEU A 99 18.19 -10.61 35.01
N GLU A 100 18.71 -10.32 33.82
CA GLU A 100 19.31 -9.02 33.51
C GLU A 100 18.27 -7.89 33.65
N ASP A 101 17.05 -8.11 33.17
CA ASP A 101 15.98 -7.11 33.30
C ASP A 101 15.57 -6.87 34.76
N LEU A 102 15.46 -7.92 35.58
CA LEU A 102 15.10 -7.80 37.00
C LEU A 102 16.10 -6.95 37.80
N PHE A 103 17.38 -7.05 37.46
CA PHE A 103 18.46 -6.29 38.10
C PHE A 103 18.81 -4.99 37.37
N ASN A 104 18.04 -4.59 36.35
CA ASN A 104 18.33 -3.43 35.51
C ASN A 104 19.78 -3.45 34.93
N LEU A 105 20.27 -4.64 34.58
CA LEU A 105 21.54 -4.83 33.90
C LEU A 105 21.32 -4.72 32.39
N ASN A 106 22.26 -4.10 31.67
CA ASN A 106 22.21 -3.98 30.21
C ASN A 106 20.95 -3.30 29.65
N ILE A 107 20.36 -2.34 30.38
CA ILE A 107 19.17 -1.54 29.97
C ILE A 107 19.34 -0.93 28.57
N TRP A 108 20.57 -0.59 28.21
CA TRP A 108 20.93 -0.05 26.89
C TRP A 108 20.55 -0.99 25.72
N LYS A 109 20.38 -2.30 25.96
CA LYS A 109 19.91 -3.27 24.97
C LYS A 109 18.41 -3.14 24.67
N ASN A 110 17.65 -2.60 25.62
CA ASN A 110 16.22 -2.34 25.51
C ASN A 110 15.94 -0.93 24.93
N GLU A 111 16.96 -0.10 24.74
CA GLU A 111 16.84 1.19 24.05
C GLU A 111 16.77 0.96 22.53
N GLU A 112 15.58 1.15 21.96
CA GLU A 112 15.31 0.99 20.51
C GLU A 112 16.31 1.81 19.68
N ASN A 113 16.61 3.05 20.09
CA ASN A 113 17.58 3.94 19.42
C ASN A 113 19.04 3.42 19.41
N ARG A 114 19.40 2.48 20.30
CA ARG A 114 20.75 1.90 20.39
C ARG A 114 20.89 0.56 19.66
N VAL A 115 19.83 -0.24 19.61
CA VAL A 115 19.89 -1.61 19.07
C VAL A 115 19.16 -1.76 17.72
N GLY A 116 18.13 -0.95 17.46
CA GLY A 116 17.36 -0.98 16.22
C GLY A 116 17.14 0.42 15.64
N ARG A 117 17.91 0.80 14.61
CA ARG A 117 17.61 2.02 13.85
C ARG A 117 16.66 1.71 12.70
N ILE A 118 15.41 2.18 12.79
CA ILE A 118 14.53 2.32 11.61
C ILE A 118 14.72 3.75 11.09
N CYS A 119 15.62 3.95 10.13
CA CYS A 119 15.80 5.27 9.48
C CYS A 119 14.78 5.43 8.34
N VAL A 120 13.99 6.50 8.40
CA VAL A 120 13.22 7.02 7.26
C VAL A 120 13.77 8.43 6.99
N ASN A 121 14.39 8.64 5.81
CA ASN A 121 15.02 9.89 5.31
C ASN A 121 16.51 10.17 5.72
N PRO A 122 17.32 10.88 4.90
CA PRO A 122 18.79 10.79 4.88
C PRO A 122 19.46 11.84 5.78
N GLN A 123 19.48 11.60 7.08
CA GLN A 123 20.37 12.30 8.02
C GLN A 123 20.84 11.33 9.13
N CYS A 124 21.05 10.06 8.81
CA CYS A 124 21.66 9.12 9.77
C CYS A 124 23.19 9.18 9.59
N SER A 125 23.86 9.99 10.42
CA SER A 125 25.31 9.91 10.65
C SER A 125 25.66 8.75 11.59
#